data_AF-A0AAP0WTP6-F1
#
_entry.id   AF-A0AAP0WTP6-F1
#
_cell.length_a   1.000
_cell.length_b   1.000
_cell.length_c   1.000
_cell.angle_alpha   90.00
_cell.angle_beta   90.00
_cell.angle_gamma   90.00
#
_symmetry.space_group_name_H-M   'P 1'
#
loop_
_entity.id
_entity.type
_entity.pdbx_description
1 polymer ?
#
loop_
_entity_poly.entity_id
_entity_poly.type
_entity_poly.pdbx_seq_one_letter_code
_entity_poly.pdbx_strand_id
1 'polypeptide(L)'
;MGDLRRLGPWGGPSGGNQWSFNVKGGIKQINITHGDVVDSILFKGDDGNGVLKDSEKFGGTGGSKTYKVIDAILKVVERDIGPWGGLGGKAWDDGVFSAAKQILVHVGNGGVIHALQFQYEKLDGKPFLTEKHGGLGGATIYRINLECASEFIAGITGFYGPIEGSNGLEAIRSICFHTNKGTYGPFGKEIGECFSSGFGGKVVGFHGRSNVYLDAIGVHMAYF
;
A
#
# COMPACT_ATOMS: atom_id res chain seq x y z
N MET A 1 8.42 -9.69 27.78
CA MET A 1 8.12 -11.01 27.17
C MET A 1 6.61 -11.04 26.99
N GLY A 2 6.13 -11.05 25.74
CA GLY A 2 4.69 -11.09 25.46
C GLY A 2 4.14 -12.50 25.67
N ASP A 3 2.98 -12.62 26.30
CA ASP A 3 2.28 -13.90 26.45
C ASP A 3 1.89 -14.47 25.09
N LEU A 4 2.32 -15.70 24.81
CA LEU A 4 1.88 -16.47 23.65
C LEU A 4 0.42 -16.88 23.87
N ARG A 5 -0.51 -16.26 23.15
CA ARG A 5 -1.92 -16.67 23.13
C ARG A 5 -2.13 -17.73 22.05
N ARG A 6 -2.67 -18.89 22.44
CA ARG A 6 -3.06 -19.95 21.50
C ARG A 6 -4.43 -19.62 20.90
N LEU A 7 -4.52 -19.56 19.57
CA LEU A 7 -5.77 -19.41 18.82
C LEU A 7 -5.96 -20.66 17.94
N GLY A 8 -7.18 -21.21 17.91
CA GLY A 8 -7.46 -22.51 17.30
C GLY A 8 -7.01 -23.70 18.17
N PRO A 9 -6.82 -24.91 17.59
CA PRO A 9 -6.94 -25.27 16.17
C PRO A 9 -8.40 -25.36 15.69
N TRP A 10 -8.61 -25.21 14.37
CA TRP A 10 -9.88 -25.50 13.69
C TRP A 10 -9.69 -26.70 12.76
N GLY A 11 -10.60 -27.67 12.84
CA GLY A 11 -10.51 -28.91 12.05
C GLY A 11 -11.52 -29.95 12.50
N GLY A 12 -11.48 -31.12 11.84
CA GLY A 12 -12.37 -32.23 12.16
C GLY A 12 -12.08 -32.85 13.54
N PRO A 13 -13.08 -33.52 14.15
CA PRO A 13 -12.97 -34.09 15.50
C PRO A 13 -12.11 -35.36 15.56
N SER A 14 -11.68 -35.89 14.40
CA SER A 14 -10.97 -37.17 14.30
C SER A 14 -9.81 -37.04 13.32
N GLY A 15 -8.58 -37.10 13.82
CA GLY A 15 -7.40 -37.24 12.96
C GLY A 15 -6.09 -36.71 13.55
N GLY A 16 -5.01 -37.44 13.25
CA GLY A 16 -3.61 -37.00 13.37
C GLY A 16 -2.99 -36.95 14.76
N ASN A 17 -1.67 -36.81 14.80
CA ASN A 17 -0.91 -36.52 16.03
C ASN A 17 -0.86 -35.01 16.26
N GLN A 18 -0.96 -34.59 17.52
CA GLN A 18 -0.79 -33.19 17.88
C GLN A 18 0.66 -32.76 17.65
N TRP A 19 0.86 -31.57 17.09
CA TRP A 19 2.17 -30.99 16.89
C TRP A 19 2.17 -29.49 17.20
N SER A 20 3.36 -28.95 17.44
CA SER A 20 3.59 -27.51 17.59
C SER A 20 5.01 -27.18 17.12
N PHE A 21 5.17 -26.08 16.40
CA PHE A 21 6.47 -25.57 15.97
C PHE A 21 6.69 -24.17 16.54
N ASN A 22 7.73 -24.01 17.35
CA ASN A 22 8.03 -22.76 18.06
C ASN A 22 9.44 -22.28 17.68
N VAL A 23 9.55 -21.02 17.26
CA VAL A 23 10.80 -20.38 16.85
C VAL A 23 10.89 -18.97 17.43
N LYS A 24 12.10 -18.56 17.85
CA LYS A 24 12.30 -17.27 18.54
C LYS A 24 12.39 -16.08 17.58
N GLY A 25 13.05 -16.25 16.43
CA GLY A 25 13.22 -15.23 15.39
C GLY A 25 12.07 -15.16 14.38
N GLY A 26 10.97 -15.88 14.65
CA GLY A 26 9.77 -15.92 13.82
C GLY A 26 9.83 -16.95 12.70
N ILE A 27 8.65 -17.28 12.16
CA ILE A 27 8.52 -18.16 10.99
C ILE A 27 8.95 -17.38 9.75
N LYS A 28 9.87 -17.96 8.99
CA LYS A 28 10.46 -17.39 7.78
C LYS A 28 10.01 -18.09 6.50
N GLN A 29 9.47 -19.32 6.56
CA GLN A 29 8.89 -20.08 5.43
C GLN A 29 7.70 -20.93 5.88
N ILE A 30 6.67 -21.02 5.05
CA ILE A 30 5.63 -22.06 5.13
C ILE A 30 5.52 -22.71 3.75
N ASN A 31 5.63 -24.03 3.70
CA ASN A 31 5.41 -24.83 2.52
C ASN A 31 4.16 -25.65 2.75
N ILE A 32 3.19 -25.56 1.84
CA ILE A 32 1.95 -26.33 1.89
C ILE A 32 1.94 -27.24 0.67
N THR A 33 1.88 -28.54 0.89
CA THR A 33 1.66 -29.53 -0.17
C THR A 33 0.19 -29.93 -0.16
N HIS A 34 -0.44 -29.94 -1.34
CA HIS A 34 -1.87 -30.15 -1.47
C HIS A 34 -2.26 -30.83 -2.79
N GLY A 35 -3.45 -31.41 -2.79
CA GLY A 35 -4.25 -31.78 -3.97
C GLY A 35 -5.58 -31.02 -3.93
N ASP A 36 -6.69 -31.76 -3.79
CA ASP A 36 -8.03 -31.21 -3.50
C ASP A 36 -8.15 -30.73 -2.05
N VAL A 37 -7.32 -31.28 -1.16
CA VAL A 37 -7.20 -30.89 0.26
C VAL A 37 -5.76 -30.55 0.59
N VAL A 38 -5.53 -29.89 1.73
CA VAL A 38 -4.18 -29.70 2.27
C VAL A 38 -3.68 -31.04 2.83
N ASP A 39 -2.65 -31.59 2.21
CA ASP A 39 -2.06 -32.86 2.61
C ASP A 39 -1.02 -32.67 3.71
N SER A 40 -0.19 -31.62 3.60
CA SER A 40 0.87 -31.38 4.59
C SER A 40 1.39 -29.95 4.61
N ILE A 41 2.02 -29.60 5.72
CA ILE A 41 2.64 -28.30 5.98
C ILE A 41 4.05 -28.47 6.57
N LEU A 42 4.98 -27.62 6.15
CA LEU A 42 6.37 -27.57 6.62
C LEU A 42 6.75 -26.11 6.85
N PHE A 43 7.37 -25.82 7.98
CA PHE A 43 7.80 -24.47 8.34
C PHE A 43 9.32 -24.35 8.25
N LYS A 44 9.81 -23.14 7.99
CA LYS A 44 11.17 -22.73 8.30
C LYS A 44 11.11 -21.53 9.20
N GLY A 45 11.93 -21.45 10.23
CA GLY A 45 11.94 -20.32 11.14
C GLY A 45 13.34 -20.00 11.65
N ASP A 46 13.49 -18.80 12.18
CA ASP A 46 14.75 -18.29 12.73
C ASP A 46 14.82 -18.62 14.23
N ASP A 47 15.96 -19.10 14.71
CA ASP A 47 16.14 -19.49 16.11
C ASP A 47 16.41 -18.33 17.08
N GLY A 48 16.36 -17.09 16.59
CA GLY A 48 16.62 -15.86 17.33
C GLY A 48 18.04 -15.32 17.14
N ASN A 49 18.94 -16.11 16.54
CA ASN A 49 20.31 -15.71 16.24
C ASN A 49 20.57 -15.58 14.72
N GLY A 50 19.53 -15.59 13.89
CA GLY A 50 19.67 -15.55 12.42
C GLY A 50 19.86 -16.93 11.77
N VAL A 51 19.88 -18.02 12.55
CA VAL A 51 20.03 -19.38 12.01
C VAL A 51 18.65 -19.93 11.67
N LEU A 52 18.48 -20.30 10.39
CA LEU A 52 17.24 -20.88 9.89
C LEU A 52 17.15 -22.38 10.24
N LYS A 53 16.00 -22.79 10.77
CA LYS A 53 15.66 -24.17 11.12
C LYS A 53 14.40 -24.59 10.40
N ASP A 54 14.48 -25.72 9.71
CA ASP A 54 13.32 -26.39 9.14
C ASP A 54 12.57 -27.15 10.25
N SER A 55 11.24 -27.13 10.20
CA SER A 55 10.41 -28.03 10.99
C SER A 55 10.44 -29.44 10.39
N GLU A 56 9.91 -30.41 11.13
CA GLU A 56 9.45 -31.64 10.48
C GLU A 56 8.22 -31.37 9.60
N LYS A 57 7.91 -32.31 8.69
CA LYS A 57 6.73 -32.24 7.83
C LYS A 57 5.51 -32.71 8.62
N PHE A 58 4.50 -31.84 8.75
CA PHE A 58 3.25 -32.16 9.44
C PHE A 58 2.15 -32.51 8.44
N GLY A 59 1.64 -33.74 8.50
CA GLY A 59 0.61 -34.23 7.59
C GLY A 59 1.07 -35.45 6.78
N GLY A 60 0.39 -35.72 5.66
CA GLY A 60 0.59 -36.91 4.84
C GLY A 60 1.63 -36.77 3.72
N THR A 61 1.74 -37.83 2.93
CA THR A 61 2.58 -37.92 1.71
C THR A 61 1.79 -37.67 0.43
N GLY A 62 0.48 -37.36 0.53
CA GLY A 62 -0.36 -36.98 -0.59
C GLY A 62 -0.07 -35.58 -1.14
N GLY A 63 -0.81 -35.21 -2.18
CA GLY A 63 -0.65 -33.95 -2.89
C GLY A 63 0.56 -33.93 -3.82
N SER A 64 0.39 -33.31 -4.99
CA SER A 64 1.48 -33.16 -5.99
C SER A 64 1.85 -31.70 -6.23
N LYS A 65 1.04 -30.75 -5.72
CA LYS A 65 1.27 -29.32 -5.82
C LYS A 65 1.88 -28.81 -4.52
N THR A 66 2.82 -27.88 -4.62
CA THR A 66 3.47 -27.25 -3.46
C THR A 66 3.40 -25.73 -3.59
N TYR A 67 2.83 -25.07 -2.59
CA TYR A 67 2.87 -23.62 -2.42
C TYR A 67 3.91 -23.25 -1.36
N LYS A 68 4.77 -22.29 -1.69
CA LYS A 68 5.66 -21.64 -0.73
C LYS A 68 5.05 -20.30 -0.35
N VAL A 69 4.50 -20.21 0.85
CA VAL A 69 3.78 -19.03 1.33
C VAL A 69 4.72 -17.99 1.94
N ILE A 70 5.89 -18.40 2.44
CA ILE A 70 6.85 -17.47 3.04
C ILE A 70 8.28 -17.71 2.50
N ASP A 71 8.53 -17.78 1.19
CA ASP A 71 9.95 -17.67 0.71
C ASP A 71 10.29 -16.19 0.36
N ALA A 72 9.34 -15.29 0.58
CA ALA A 72 9.53 -13.85 0.47
C ALA A 72 9.64 -13.28 1.89
N ILE A 73 10.87 -12.99 2.31
CA ILE A 73 11.20 -12.02 3.36
C ILE A 73 10.14 -10.90 3.33
N LEU A 74 9.35 -10.72 4.39
CA LEU A 74 8.65 -9.47 4.73
C LEU A 74 8.37 -8.57 3.52
N LYS A 75 7.68 -9.09 2.48
CA LYS A 75 6.98 -8.20 1.58
C LYS A 75 5.80 -7.78 2.42
N VAL A 76 5.93 -6.61 3.03
CA VAL A 76 4.78 -5.74 3.25
C VAL A 76 3.86 -5.97 2.05
N VAL A 77 2.73 -6.66 2.26
CA VAL A 77 1.78 -6.85 1.18
C VAL A 77 1.15 -5.48 1.00
N GLU A 78 1.77 -4.70 0.12
CA GLU A 78 1.25 -3.42 -0.30
C GLU A 78 -0.11 -3.68 -0.94
N ARG A 79 -1.12 -2.96 -0.45
CA ARG A 79 -2.44 -2.99 -1.07
C ARG A 79 -2.65 -1.72 -1.86
N ASP A 80 -3.09 -1.91 -3.09
CA ASP A 80 -3.51 -0.81 -3.94
C ASP A 80 -4.91 -0.42 -3.52
N ILE A 81 -5.10 0.86 -3.20
CA ILE A 81 -6.39 1.41 -2.80
C ILE A 81 -6.76 2.52 -3.78
N GLY A 82 -7.95 2.38 -4.37
CA GLY A 82 -8.40 3.22 -5.48
C GLY A 82 -8.09 2.57 -6.84
N PRO A 83 -7.87 3.35 -7.92
CA PRO A 83 -7.89 4.81 -7.94
C PRO A 83 -9.32 5.36 -7.94
N TRP A 84 -9.52 6.50 -7.27
CA TRP A 84 -10.76 7.28 -7.32
C TRP A 84 -10.62 8.41 -8.34
N GLY A 85 -11.69 8.76 -9.04
CA GLY A 85 -11.66 9.80 -10.06
C GLY A 85 -12.36 9.42 -11.36
N GLY A 86 -12.27 10.31 -12.34
CA GLY A 86 -12.89 10.17 -13.65
C GLY A 86 -12.22 9.11 -14.52
N LEU A 87 -12.96 8.56 -15.49
CA LEU A 87 -12.48 7.47 -16.36
C LEU A 87 -11.43 7.88 -17.42
N GLY A 88 -11.11 9.17 -17.51
CA GLY A 88 -10.13 9.73 -18.43
C GLY A 88 -8.67 9.51 -18.02
N GLY A 89 -7.78 10.18 -18.76
CA GLY A 89 -6.34 10.21 -18.47
C GLY A 89 -5.56 8.97 -18.91
N LYS A 90 -4.24 9.12 -19.05
CA LYS A 90 -3.30 8.01 -19.23
C LYS A 90 -2.91 7.46 -17.86
N ALA A 91 -2.87 6.13 -17.72
CA ALA A 91 -2.42 5.49 -16.50
C ALA A 91 -0.93 5.77 -16.21
N TRP A 92 -0.62 5.93 -14.93
CA TRP A 92 0.72 6.08 -14.40
C TRP A 92 0.80 5.41 -13.02
N ASP A 93 2.00 4.98 -12.68
CA ASP A 93 2.31 4.29 -11.42
C ASP A 93 3.77 4.61 -11.08
N ASP A 94 4.00 5.25 -9.93
CA ASP A 94 5.35 5.56 -9.48
C ASP A 94 6.08 4.32 -8.93
N GLY A 95 5.34 3.27 -8.58
CA GLY A 95 5.79 2.13 -7.82
C GLY A 95 5.91 2.46 -6.32
N VAL A 96 6.73 1.66 -5.63
CA VAL A 96 6.84 1.70 -4.17
C VAL A 96 8.21 2.17 -3.71
N PHE A 97 8.21 2.98 -2.66
CA PHE A 97 9.37 3.63 -2.07
C PHE A 97 9.41 3.53 -0.55
N SER A 98 10.58 3.81 0.03
CA SER A 98 10.75 3.82 1.48
C SER A 98 9.90 4.89 2.16
N ALA A 99 9.80 6.07 1.56
CA ALA A 99 8.98 7.17 2.04
C ALA A 99 8.77 8.25 0.96
N ALA A 100 7.61 8.90 0.99
CA ALA A 100 7.46 10.23 0.39
C ALA A 100 8.16 11.28 1.28
N LYS A 101 8.84 12.24 0.67
CA LYS A 101 9.53 13.35 1.35
C LYS A 101 8.94 14.70 0.98
N GLN A 102 8.42 14.83 -0.23
CA GLN A 102 7.79 16.05 -0.70
C GLN A 102 6.64 15.77 -1.65
N ILE A 103 5.64 16.64 -1.59
CA ILE A 103 4.51 16.65 -2.51
C ILE A 103 4.32 18.07 -3.03
N LEU A 104 4.22 18.21 -4.34
CA LEU A 104 3.81 19.44 -5.00
C LEU A 104 2.39 19.25 -5.52
N VAL A 105 1.48 20.11 -5.04
CA VAL A 105 0.07 20.09 -5.43
C VAL A 105 -0.19 21.30 -6.33
N HIS A 106 -0.52 21.05 -7.60
CA HIS A 106 -0.81 22.08 -8.58
C HIS A 106 -2.32 22.30 -8.66
N VAL A 107 -2.78 23.46 -8.20
CA VAL A 107 -4.20 23.83 -8.16
C VAL A 107 -4.45 24.96 -9.17
N GLY A 108 -5.45 24.77 -10.01
CA GLY A 108 -5.83 25.73 -11.06
C GLY A 108 -7.10 26.51 -10.76
N ASN A 109 -7.51 27.29 -11.74
CA ASN A 109 -8.74 28.08 -11.67
C ASN A 109 -9.95 27.18 -11.40
N GLY A 110 -10.90 27.67 -10.62
CA GLY A 110 -12.04 26.86 -10.16
C GLY A 110 -11.68 25.83 -9.06
N GLY A 111 -10.41 25.79 -8.62
CA GLY A 111 -9.95 24.91 -7.54
C GLY A 111 -9.81 23.45 -7.95
N VAL A 112 -9.53 23.17 -9.22
CA VAL A 112 -9.29 21.80 -9.72
C VAL A 112 -7.85 21.38 -9.45
N ILE A 113 -7.63 20.13 -9.07
CA ILE A 113 -6.27 19.56 -9.00
C ILE A 113 -5.80 19.27 -10.42
N HIS A 114 -4.85 20.07 -10.90
CA HIS A 114 -4.28 19.91 -12.23
C HIS A 114 -3.22 18.83 -12.28
N ALA A 115 -2.39 18.76 -11.24
CA ALA A 115 -1.31 17.80 -11.19
C ALA A 115 -0.78 17.58 -9.77
N LEU A 116 -0.13 16.42 -9.59
CA LEU A 116 0.71 16.12 -8.44
C LEU A 116 2.13 15.79 -8.92
N GLN A 117 3.12 16.11 -8.09
CA GLN A 117 4.49 15.64 -8.27
C GLN A 117 5.06 15.26 -6.91
N PHE A 118 5.81 14.16 -6.87
CA PHE A 118 6.32 13.59 -5.64
C PHE A 118 7.85 13.52 -5.67
N GLN A 119 8.44 13.72 -4.49
CA GLN A 119 9.82 13.32 -4.24
C GLN A 119 9.81 12.22 -3.19
N TYR A 120 10.33 11.05 -3.56
CA TYR A 120 10.47 9.89 -2.69
C TYR A 120 11.92 9.68 -2.26
N GLU A 121 12.10 8.80 -1.28
CA GLU A 121 13.37 8.20 -0.88
C GLU A 121 13.36 6.72 -1.25
N LYS A 122 14.38 6.28 -2.01
CA LYS A 122 14.58 4.87 -2.37
C LYS A 122 15.14 4.08 -1.20
N LEU A 123 15.22 2.75 -1.34
CA LEU A 123 15.80 1.87 -0.32
C LEU A 123 17.28 2.18 -0.02
N ASP A 124 18.03 2.68 -1.00
CA ASP A 124 19.43 3.10 -0.83
C ASP A 124 19.57 4.52 -0.24
N GLY A 125 18.47 5.13 0.20
CA GLY A 125 18.43 6.47 0.79
C GLY A 125 18.52 7.61 -0.24
N LYS A 126 18.62 7.32 -1.54
CA LYS A 126 18.71 8.37 -2.57
C LYS A 126 17.34 8.99 -2.87
N PRO A 127 17.28 10.30 -3.15
CA PRO A 127 16.05 10.94 -3.58
C PRO A 127 15.66 10.47 -4.98
N PHE A 128 14.35 10.36 -5.21
CA PHE A 128 13.75 10.11 -6.52
C PHE A 128 12.66 11.14 -6.76
N LEU A 129 12.80 11.95 -7.81
CA LEU A 129 11.78 12.90 -8.23
C LEU A 129 10.96 12.27 -9.35
N THR A 130 9.64 12.26 -9.20
CA THR A 130 8.73 11.76 -10.24
C THR A 130 8.59 12.75 -11.38
N GLU A 131 8.08 12.28 -12.51
CA GLU A 131 7.43 13.19 -13.45
C GLU A 131 6.20 13.84 -12.79
N LYS A 132 5.73 14.94 -13.38
CA LYS A 132 4.50 15.59 -12.95
C LYS A 132 3.31 14.82 -13.53
N HIS A 133 2.41 14.36 -12.66
CA HIS A 133 1.21 13.62 -13.02
C HIS A 133 0.04 14.56 -13.20
N GLY A 134 -0.20 14.99 -14.44
CA GLY A 134 -1.23 15.96 -14.81
C GLY A 134 -0.77 16.99 -15.83
N GLY A 135 -1.63 17.95 -16.11
CA GLY A 135 -1.42 18.88 -17.22
C GLY A 135 -0.46 20.04 -16.88
N LEU A 136 -0.29 20.93 -17.86
CA LEU A 136 0.55 22.13 -17.72
C LEU A 136 -0.10 23.25 -16.87
N GLY A 137 -1.38 23.12 -16.53
CA GLY A 137 -2.08 24.09 -15.69
C GLY A 137 -1.72 24.00 -14.20
N GLY A 138 -2.52 24.67 -13.37
CA GLY A 138 -2.29 24.73 -11.93
C GLY A 138 -1.26 25.79 -11.52
N ALA A 139 -1.61 27.06 -11.70
CA ALA A 139 -0.72 28.19 -11.42
C ALA A 139 -0.36 28.32 -9.92
N THR A 140 -1.23 27.85 -9.03
CA THR A 140 -0.96 27.82 -7.59
C THR A 140 -0.31 26.48 -7.24
N ILE A 141 0.89 26.54 -6.65
CA ILE A 141 1.64 25.35 -6.24
C ILE A 141 1.76 25.34 -4.72
N TYR A 142 1.19 24.32 -4.09
CA TYR A 142 1.38 24.05 -2.66
C TYR A 142 2.48 23.03 -2.50
N ARG A 143 3.49 23.36 -1.68
CA ARG A 143 4.61 22.46 -1.37
C ARG A 143 4.46 21.92 0.03
N ILE A 144 4.36 20.60 0.13
CA ILE A 144 4.35 19.86 1.39
C ILE A 144 5.73 19.23 1.54
N ASN A 145 6.46 19.59 2.59
CA ASN A 145 7.71 18.93 2.96
C ASN A 145 7.45 18.10 4.22
N LEU A 146 7.63 16.79 4.12
CA LEU A 146 7.46 15.88 5.26
C LEU A 146 8.75 15.81 6.05
N GLU A 147 8.66 15.83 7.38
CA GLU A 147 9.84 15.75 8.23
C GLU A 147 10.50 14.36 8.13
N CYS A 148 11.71 14.33 7.52
CA CYS A 148 12.39 13.14 7.01
C CYS A 148 12.46 11.91 7.94
N ALA A 149 12.51 12.10 9.26
CA ALA A 149 12.80 11.02 10.21
C ALA A 149 11.56 10.38 10.87
N SER A 150 10.43 11.08 10.92
CA SER A 150 9.28 10.63 11.73
C SER A 150 7.91 10.91 11.14
N GLU A 151 7.81 11.72 10.09
CA GLU A 151 6.53 11.98 9.45
C GLU A 151 6.34 11.07 8.24
N PHE A 152 5.16 10.46 8.15
CA PHE A 152 4.74 9.66 7.01
C PHE A 152 3.27 9.88 6.72
N ILE A 153 2.88 9.71 5.46
CA ILE A 153 1.50 9.79 5.02
C ILE A 153 0.78 8.52 5.49
N ALA A 154 -0.25 8.67 6.31
CA ALA A 154 -1.08 7.58 6.80
C ALA A 154 -2.28 7.28 5.89
N GLY A 155 -2.66 8.24 5.04
CA GLY A 155 -3.73 8.08 4.06
C GLY A 155 -4.06 9.38 3.34
N ILE A 156 -4.97 9.29 2.38
CA ILE A 156 -5.52 10.44 1.66
C ILE A 156 -7.04 10.45 1.73
N THR A 157 -7.60 11.65 1.71
CA THR A 157 -9.03 11.87 1.44
C THR A 157 -9.17 12.96 0.38
N GLY A 158 -10.34 13.08 -0.21
CA GLY A 158 -10.60 14.13 -1.17
C GLY A 158 -11.94 13.97 -1.84
N PHE A 159 -12.11 14.75 -2.92
CA PHE A 159 -13.30 14.72 -3.76
C PHE A 159 -12.91 14.64 -5.22
N TYR A 160 -13.71 13.97 -6.03
CA TYR A 160 -13.60 13.98 -7.49
C TYR A 160 -14.98 14.21 -8.12
N GLY A 161 -14.98 14.71 -9.35
CA GLY A 161 -16.22 14.98 -10.07
C GLY A 161 -16.03 15.90 -11.26
N PRO A 162 -17.14 16.39 -11.84
CA PRO A 162 -17.12 17.13 -13.09
C PRO A 162 -16.38 18.45 -12.98
N ILE A 163 -15.76 18.86 -14.09
CA ILE A 163 -15.15 20.17 -14.26
C ILE A 163 -16.10 21.05 -15.07
N GLU A 164 -16.45 22.21 -14.51
CA GLU A 164 -17.27 23.20 -15.21
C GLU A 164 -16.58 23.66 -16.51
N GLY A 165 -17.33 23.67 -17.62
CA GLY A 165 -16.83 24.11 -18.92
C GLY A 165 -15.87 23.14 -19.62
N SER A 166 -15.72 21.91 -19.13
CA SER A 166 -14.76 20.93 -19.69
C SER A 166 -15.37 19.90 -20.64
N ASN A 167 -16.62 20.08 -21.09
CA ASN A 167 -17.38 19.09 -21.87
C ASN A 167 -17.52 17.72 -21.17
N GLY A 168 -17.70 17.73 -19.85
CA GLY A 168 -17.97 16.51 -19.07
C GLY A 168 -16.72 15.76 -18.62
N LEU A 169 -15.53 16.37 -18.68
CA LEU A 169 -14.35 15.81 -18.03
C LEU A 169 -14.52 15.84 -16.51
N GLU A 170 -14.09 14.76 -15.87
CA GLU A 170 -14.02 14.61 -14.43
C GLU A 170 -12.57 14.53 -13.97
N ALA A 171 -12.28 15.07 -12.80
CA ALA A 171 -10.95 15.04 -12.20
C ALA A 171 -11.02 15.08 -10.68
N ILE A 172 -9.87 14.92 -10.03
CA ILE A 172 -9.72 15.21 -8.62
C ILE A 172 -9.99 16.70 -8.39
N ARG A 173 -10.98 16.97 -7.53
CA ARG A 173 -11.48 18.29 -7.18
C ARG A 173 -10.81 18.81 -5.92
N SER A 174 -10.55 17.93 -4.96
CA SER A 174 -9.75 18.25 -3.80
C SER A 174 -8.96 17.06 -3.27
N ILE A 175 -7.91 17.34 -2.51
CA ILE A 175 -7.13 16.31 -1.83
C ILE A 175 -6.58 16.81 -0.48
N CYS A 176 -6.64 15.94 0.52
CA CYS A 176 -6.00 16.05 1.82
C CYS A 176 -4.98 14.93 1.96
N PHE A 177 -3.80 15.26 2.47
CA PHE A 177 -2.79 14.29 2.87
C PHE A 177 -2.77 14.21 4.40
N HIS A 178 -3.16 13.06 4.93
CA HIS A 178 -3.13 12.82 6.36
C HIS A 178 -1.82 12.15 6.72
N THR A 179 -1.10 12.72 7.67
CA THR A 179 0.13 12.16 8.22
C THR A 179 -0.09 11.70 9.66
N ASN A 180 0.88 10.99 10.20
CA ASN A 180 0.90 10.69 11.63
C ASN A 180 1.14 11.93 12.53
N LYS A 181 1.37 13.11 11.95
CA LYS A 181 1.57 14.37 12.69
C LYS A 181 0.48 15.41 12.48
N GLY A 182 -0.30 15.29 11.40
CA GLY A 182 -1.33 16.27 11.09
C GLY A 182 -1.98 16.03 9.73
N THR A 183 -2.63 17.05 9.20
CA THR A 183 -3.27 16.99 7.89
C THR A 183 -2.82 18.20 7.08
N TYR A 184 -2.47 17.97 5.81
CA TYR A 184 -2.21 18.99 4.82
C TYR A 184 -3.38 19.06 3.83
N GLY A 185 -3.95 20.25 3.67
CA GLY A 185 -5.13 20.49 2.83
C GLY A 185 -6.36 20.90 3.64
N PRO A 186 -7.57 20.87 3.03
CA PRO A 186 -7.81 20.46 1.64
C PRO A 186 -7.18 21.43 0.65
N PHE A 187 -6.58 20.87 -0.40
CA PHE A 187 -6.21 21.63 -1.60
C PHE A 187 -7.32 21.46 -2.63
N GLY A 188 -7.67 22.53 -3.35
CA GLY A 188 -8.77 22.51 -4.33
C GLY A 188 -10.15 22.79 -3.70
N LYS A 189 -11.22 22.34 -4.36
CA LYS A 189 -12.62 22.50 -3.89
C LYS A 189 -13.29 21.14 -3.73
N GLU A 190 -13.94 20.93 -2.59
CA GLU A 190 -14.66 19.71 -2.25
C GLU A 190 -16.00 19.63 -3.01
N ILE A 191 -15.94 19.19 -4.28
CA ILE A 191 -17.09 19.10 -5.19
C ILE A 191 -17.16 17.68 -5.73
N GLY A 192 -18.37 17.10 -5.75
CA GLY A 192 -18.62 15.77 -6.29
C GLY A 192 -18.60 14.67 -5.23
N GLU A 193 -18.07 13.51 -5.59
CA GLU A 193 -18.01 12.33 -4.73
C GLU A 193 -16.76 12.34 -3.86
N CYS A 194 -16.93 12.04 -2.56
CA CYS A 194 -15.80 11.93 -1.64
C CYS A 194 -15.11 10.57 -1.76
N PHE A 195 -13.82 10.54 -1.44
CA PHE A 195 -13.04 9.31 -1.34
C PHE A 195 -12.12 9.33 -0.12
N SER A 196 -11.73 8.12 0.32
CA SER A 196 -10.76 7.91 1.38
C SER A 196 -10.00 6.63 1.14
N SER A 197 -8.68 6.65 1.37
CA SER A 197 -7.88 5.43 1.42
C SER A 197 -8.06 4.63 2.72
N GLY A 198 -8.80 5.17 3.69
CA GLY A 198 -8.75 4.69 5.06
C GLY A 198 -7.44 5.02 5.76
N PHE A 199 -7.37 4.64 7.04
CA PHE A 199 -6.22 4.83 7.92
C PHE A 199 -5.82 3.49 8.54
N GLY A 200 -4.53 3.29 8.82
CA GLY A 200 -4.02 2.04 9.41
C GLY A 200 -2.74 1.51 8.78
N GLY A 201 -2.17 2.24 7.83
CA GLY A 201 -0.89 1.93 7.23
C GLY A 201 -0.09 3.19 6.91
N LYS A 202 0.94 3.01 6.10
CA LYS A 202 1.76 4.07 5.52
C LYS A 202 1.62 4.03 4.01
N VAL A 203 1.39 5.18 3.39
CA VAL A 203 1.45 5.31 1.94
C VAL A 203 2.91 5.29 1.51
N VAL A 204 3.24 4.35 0.62
CA VAL A 204 4.59 4.09 0.12
C VAL A 204 4.75 4.37 -1.38
N GLY A 205 3.66 4.71 -2.05
CA GLY A 205 3.65 5.10 -3.45
C GLY A 205 2.27 5.55 -3.89
N PHE A 206 2.21 6.16 -5.07
CA PHE A 206 0.98 6.63 -5.68
C PHE A 206 0.87 6.11 -7.12
N HIS A 207 -0.36 5.86 -7.54
CA HIS A 207 -0.71 5.49 -8.91
C HIS A 207 -1.99 6.22 -9.31
N GLY A 208 -2.29 6.28 -10.60
CA GLY A 208 -3.48 6.99 -11.04
C GLY A 208 -3.63 7.11 -12.55
N ARG A 209 -4.42 8.09 -12.96
CA ARG A 209 -4.57 8.50 -14.36
C ARG A 209 -4.50 10.01 -14.46
N SER A 210 -3.88 10.51 -15.52
CA SER A 210 -3.77 11.95 -15.73
C SER A 210 -3.65 12.32 -17.22
N ASN A 211 -4.13 13.52 -17.56
CA ASN A 211 -3.90 14.17 -18.84
C ASN A 211 -3.87 15.70 -18.65
N VAL A 212 -4.96 16.41 -18.98
CA VAL A 212 -5.05 17.87 -18.79
C VAL A 212 -5.17 18.23 -17.30
N TYR A 213 -5.75 17.31 -16.51
CA TYR A 213 -5.90 17.38 -15.07
C TYR A 213 -5.38 16.10 -14.43
N LEU A 214 -5.47 16.03 -13.10
CA LEU A 214 -5.35 14.76 -12.41
C LEU A 214 -6.71 14.05 -12.46
N ASP A 215 -6.90 13.16 -13.42
CA ASP A 215 -8.17 12.46 -13.65
C ASP A 215 -8.53 11.53 -12.48
N ALA A 216 -7.56 10.73 -12.01
CA ALA A 216 -7.76 9.78 -10.92
C ALA A 216 -6.49 9.54 -10.08
N ILE A 217 -6.66 9.18 -8.81
CA ILE A 217 -5.57 8.95 -7.85
C ILE A 217 -5.85 7.73 -6.97
N GLY A 218 -4.81 6.94 -6.71
CA GLY A 218 -4.79 5.82 -5.78
C GLY A 218 -3.46 5.77 -5.02
N VAL A 219 -3.38 4.87 -4.05
CA VAL A 219 -2.20 4.73 -3.17
C VAL A 219 -1.78 3.28 -3.04
N HIS A 220 -0.46 3.07 -2.96
CA HIS A 220 0.13 1.83 -2.44
C HIS A 220 0.27 1.96 -0.93
N MET A 221 -0.43 1.12 -0.18
CA MET A 221 -0.45 1.17 1.28
C MET A 221 0.28 -0.03 1.90
N ALA A 222 1.30 0.29 2.70
CA ALA A 222 2.05 -0.62 3.55
C ALA A 222 1.38 -0.70 4.93
N TYR A 223 0.92 -1.89 5.34
CA TYR A 223 0.36 -2.09 6.67
C TYR A 223 1.43 -2.56 7.66
N PHE A 224 1.31 -2.11 8.91
CA PHE A 224 2.18 -2.45 10.02
C PHE A 224 1.77 -3.78 10.68
#